data_AF-A0A7R9W1X5-F1
#
_entry.id   AF-A0A7R9W1X5-F1
#
_cell.length_a   1.000
_cell.length_b   1.000
_cell.length_c   1.000
_cell.angle_alpha   90.00
_cell.angle_beta   90.00
_cell.angle_gamma   90.00
#
_symmetry.space_group_name_H-M   'P 1'
#
loop_
_entity.id
_entity.type
_entity.pdbx_description
1 polymer ?
#
loop_
_entity_poly.entity_id
_entity_poly.type
_entity_poly.pdbx_seq_one_letter_code
_entity_poly.pdbx_strand_id
1 'polypeptide(L)'
;RRPQDTRDTARYPPLMRSPAPGRKPRPRALRHLAREELGLTIQDGSHSPVDDARAALYIYHKHRREWERDLASGALARTAAQKRGLRKAVRDTLRDGAINAGAARRARLGRCKGQVKAAAALAAKARCGGAADAYTRDARDDPAADL
;
A
#
# COMPACT_ATOMS: atom_id res chain seq x y z
N ARG A 1 -12.71 20.34 -13.57
CA ARG A 1 -11.36 19.75 -13.82
C ARG A 1 -11.29 18.40 -13.15
N ARG A 2 -10.79 17.36 -13.83
CA ARG A 2 -10.58 16.06 -13.18
C ARG A 2 -9.31 16.14 -12.32
N PRO A 3 -9.24 15.47 -11.16
CA PRO A 3 -8.06 15.53 -10.28
C PRO A 3 -6.76 15.11 -10.96
N GLN A 4 -6.84 14.22 -11.95
CA GLN A 4 -5.71 13.73 -12.77
C GLN A 4 -5.17 14.76 -13.77
N ASP A 5 -5.95 15.81 -14.08
CA ASP A 5 -5.52 16.87 -14.99
C ASP A 5 -4.57 17.87 -14.27
N THR A 6 -4.50 17.82 -12.93
CA THR A 6 -3.66 18.68 -12.10
C THR A 6 -2.51 17.88 -11.50
N ARG A 7 -1.27 18.34 -11.71
CA ARG A 7 -0.06 17.68 -11.22
C ARG A 7 0.27 18.19 -9.81
N ASP A 8 -0.65 17.92 -8.89
CA ASP A 8 -0.59 18.41 -7.50
C ASP A 8 0.38 17.54 -6.67
N THR A 9 1.57 18.07 -6.36
CA THR A 9 2.65 17.35 -5.65
C THR A 9 2.22 16.95 -4.24
N ALA A 10 1.24 17.65 -3.64
CA ALA A 10 0.72 17.30 -2.31
C ALA A 10 -0.16 16.04 -2.33
N ARG A 11 -0.71 15.67 -3.51
CA ARG A 11 -1.58 14.50 -3.69
C ARG A 11 -0.86 13.28 -4.24
N TYR A 12 0.42 13.40 -4.59
CA TYR A 12 1.17 12.29 -5.14
C TYR A 12 1.48 11.27 -4.03
N PRO A 13 0.94 10.03 -4.07
CA PRO A 13 0.99 9.11 -2.93
C PRO A 13 2.38 8.80 -2.38
N PRO A 14 3.45 8.69 -3.21
CA PRO A 14 4.81 8.50 -2.70
C PRO A 14 5.34 9.64 -1.83
N LEU A 15 4.89 10.88 -2.07
CA LEU A 15 5.28 12.08 -1.31
C LEU A 15 4.38 12.35 -0.10
N MET A 16 3.30 11.57 0.06
CA MET A 16 2.40 11.71 1.20
C MET A 16 2.99 11.07 2.45
N ARG A 17 2.53 11.50 3.63
CA ARG A 17 2.90 10.85 4.88
C ARG A 17 2.37 9.42 4.90
N SER A 18 3.21 8.48 5.34
CA SER A 18 2.79 7.14 5.72
C SER A 18 1.64 7.22 6.72
N PRO A 19 0.46 6.68 6.39
CA PRO A 19 -0.68 6.74 7.28
C PRO A 19 -0.48 5.79 8.47
N ALA A 20 -0.88 6.24 9.65
CA ALA A 20 -1.14 5.35 10.77
C ALA A 20 -2.20 4.30 10.37
N PRO A 21 -2.17 3.09 10.95
CA PRO A 21 -3.15 2.04 10.64
C PRO A 21 -4.57 2.58 10.80
N GLY A 22 -5.39 2.45 9.74
CA GLY A 22 -6.78 2.91 9.72
C GLY A 22 -7.00 4.39 9.38
N ARG A 23 -5.96 5.17 9.05
CA ARG A 23 -6.08 6.57 8.61
C ARG A 23 -5.78 6.74 7.13
N LYS A 24 -6.30 7.83 6.54
CA LYS A 24 -5.98 8.23 5.16
C LYS A 24 -4.59 8.90 5.14
N PRO A 25 -3.79 8.70 4.08
CA PRO A 25 -2.52 9.40 3.93
C PRO A 25 -2.78 10.91 3.90
N ARG A 26 -1.89 11.68 4.53
CA ARG A 26 -1.98 13.15 4.59
C ARG A 26 -0.84 13.77 3.78
N PRO A 27 -1.08 14.90 3.11
CA PRO A 27 -0.02 15.62 2.40
C PRO A 27 1.08 16.04 3.37
N ARG A 28 2.32 16.07 2.87
CA ARG A 28 3.48 16.62 3.59
C ARG A 28 3.57 18.12 3.33
N ALA A 29 4.14 18.85 4.27
CA ALA A 29 4.42 20.27 4.08
C ALA A 29 5.53 20.44 3.04
N LEU A 30 5.39 21.41 2.14
CA LEU A 30 6.35 21.66 1.06
C LEU A 30 7.77 21.87 1.62
N ARG A 31 7.91 22.60 2.74
CA ARG A 31 9.20 22.83 3.40
C ARG A 31 9.95 21.54 3.77
N HIS A 32 9.23 20.49 4.17
CA HIS A 32 9.87 19.22 4.53
C HIS A 32 10.24 18.44 3.27
N LEU A 33 9.37 18.46 2.24
CA LEU A 33 9.66 17.84 0.96
C LEU A 33 10.86 18.50 0.26
N ALA A 34 10.92 19.82 0.26
CA ALA A 34 12.04 20.58 -0.31
C ALA A 34 13.35 20.26 0.41
N ARG A 35 13.32 20.16 1.75
CA ARG A 35 14.49 19.80 2.55
C ARG A 35 14.98 18.38 2.26
N GLU A 36 14.08 17.41 2.15
CA GLU A 36 14.46 16.00 1.96
C GLU A 36 14.78 15.66 0.51
N GLU A 37 13.98 16.12 -0.45
CA GLU A 37 14.14 15.75 -1.86
C GLU A 37 15.18 16.61 -2.58
N LEU A 38 15.31 17.88 -2.22
CA LEU A 38 16.15 18.86 -2.90
C LEU A 38 17.28 19.40 -2.02
N GLY A 39 17.28 19.13 -0.71
CA GLY A 39 18.23 19.74 0.23
C GLY A 39 17.99 21.23 0.47
N LEU A 40 16.84 21.77 0.05
CA LEU A 40 16.55 23.20 0.11
C LEU A 40 15.76 23.55 1.37
N THR A 41 16.23 24.56 2.10
CA THR A 41 15.50 25.18 3.20
C THR A 41 14.67 26.36 2.69
N ILE A 42 13.39 26.09 2.43
CA ILE A 42 12.40 27.12 2.14
C ILE A 42 11.66 27.49 3.42
N GLN A 43 11.13 28.72 3.48
CA GLN A 43 10.23 29.18 4.55
C GLN A 43 10.87 29.27 5.95
N ASP A 44 12.18 29.56 6.04
CA ASP A 44 12.91 29.73 7.30
C ASP A 44 12.77 31.14 7.92
N GLY A 45 11.79 31.92 7.44
CA GLY A 45 11.58 33.30 7.85
C GLY A 45 10.47 33.94 7.01
N SER A 46 10.82 34.82 6.08
CA SER A 46 9.87 35.38 5.11
C SER A 46 9.59 34.37 3.98
N HIS A 47 8.32 34.24 3.59
CA HIS A 47 7.91 33.34 2.53
C HIS A 47 7.89 34.06 1.19
N SER A 48 8.62 33.52 0.21
CA SER A 48 8.62 34.00 -1.18
C SER A 48 7.77 33.06 -2.03
N PRO A 49 6.63 33.51 -2.59
CA PRO A 49 5.79 32.68 -3.45
C PRO A 49 6.54 32.14 -4.68
N VAL A 50 7.54 32.89 -5.14
CA VAL A 50 8.37 32.51 -6.30
C VAL A 50 9.24 31.30 -5.96
N ASP A 51 9.87 31.29 -4.78
CA ASP A 51 10.75 30.20 -4.38
C ASP A 51 9.94 28.95 -4.00
N ASP A 52 8.77 29.13 -3.39
CA ASP A 52 7.83 28.03 -3.14
C ASP A 52 7.36 27.38 -4.45
N ALA A 53 7.03 28.19 -5.48
CA ALA A 53 6.64 27.67 -6.78
C ALA A 53 7.77 26.92 -7.49
N ARG A 54 9.00 27.44 -7.42
CA ARG A 54 10.21 26.76 -7.94
C ARG A 54 10.45 25.44 -7.24
N ALA A 55 10.38 25.41 -5.91
CA ALA A 55 10.56 24.19 -5.12
C ALA A 55 9.52 23.13 -5.49
N ALA A 56 8.23 23.51 -5.62
CA ALA A 56 7.18 22.61 -6.05
C ALA A 56 7.42 22.05 -7.46
N LEU A 57 7.86 22.89 -8.40
CA LEU A 57 8.20 22.47 -9.77
C LEU A 57 9.39 21.53 -9.80
N TYR A 58 10.44 21.79 -9.03
CA TYR A 58 11.61 20.91 -8.96
C TYR A 58 11.28 19.54 -8.37
N ILE A 59 10.45 19.50 -7.32
CA ILE A 59 9.92 18.23 -6.80
C ILE A 59 9.15 17.48 -7.90
N TYR A 60 8.26 18.16 -8.62
CA TYR A 60 7.54 17.54 -9.73
C TYR A 60 8.49 17.00 -10.81
N HIS A 61 9.50 17.78 -11.22
CA HIS A 61 10.46 17.36 -12.23
C HIS A 61 11.24 16.12 -11.82
N LYS A 62 11.64 16.03 -10.54
CA LYS A 62 12.32 14.85 -9.98
C LYS A 62 11.47 13.59 -10.13
N HIS A 63 10.18 13.66 -9.82
CA HIS A 63 9.26 12.52 -9.86
C HIS A 63 8.48 12.38 -11.18
N ARG A 64 8.72 13.25 -12.17
CA ARG A 64 7.92 13.33 -13.41
C ARG A 64 7.85 11.98 -14.14
N ARG A 65 8.96 11.26 -14.23
CA ARG A 65 9.02 9.98 -14.95
C ARG A 65 8.10 8.94 -14.33
N GLU A 66 8.14 8.80 -13.02
CA GLU A 66 7.34 7.83 -12.28
C GLU A 66 5.87 8.24 -12.26
N TRP A 67 5.62 9.52 -12.05
CA TRP A 67 4.27 10.08 -12.03
C TRP A 67 3.56 9.87 -13.37
N GLU A 68 4.17 10.26 -14.49
CA GLU A 68 3.54 10.12 -15.80
C GLU A 68 3.33 8.65 -16.17
N ARG A 69 4.25 7.75 -15.76
CA ARG A 69 4.05 6.29 -15.87
C ARG A 69 2.86 5.81 -15.04
N ASP A 70 2.70 6.30 -13.82
CA ASP A 70 1.61 5.93 -12.92
C ASP A 70 0.25 6.41 -13.42
N LEU A 71 0.20 7.61 -14.01
CA LEU A 71 -0.99 8.18 -14.66
C LEU A 71 -1.34 7.43 -15.95
N ALA A 72 -0.37 7.24 -16.85
CA ALA A 72 -0.58 6.56 -18.12
C ALA A 72 -0.98 5.10 -17.92
N SER A 73 -0.33 4.43 -16.97
CA SER A 73 -0.67 3.05 -16.66
C SER A 73 -1.96 2.95 -15.84
N GLY A 74 -2.46 4.00 -15.19
CA GLY A 74 -3.60 3.89 -14.24
C GLY A 74 -3.27 3.06 -13.00
N ALA A 75 -1.99 2.85 -12.68
CA ALA A 75 -1.53 2.07 -11.53
C ALA A 75 -2.08 2.62 -10.20
N LEU A 76 -2.23 3.93 -10.09
CA LEU A 76 -2.86 4.59 -8.93
C LEU A 76 -4.31 4.15 -8.73
N ALA A 77 -5.06 3.95 -9.82
CA ALA A 77 -6.43 3.43 -9.74
C ALA A 77 -6.44 1.92 -9.45
N ARG A 78 -5.50 1.15 -10.04
CA ARG A 78 -5.40 -0.30 -9.83
C ARG A 78 -5.07 -0.68 -8.40
N THR A 79 -4.10 -0.03 -7.75
CA THR A 79 -3.73 -0.33 -6.36
C THR A 79 -4.88 -0.07 -5.38
N ALA A 80 -5.64 1.01 -5.60
CA ALA A 80 -6.85 1.30 -4.84
C ALA A 80 -7.96 0.25 -5.08
N ALA A 81 -8.15 -0.19 -6.34
CA ALA A 81 -9.10 -1.24 -6.69
C ALA A 81 -8.70 -2.60 -6.11
N GLN A 82 -7.42 -2.96 -6.15
CA GLN A 82 -6.88 -4.20 -5.60
C GLN A 82 -7.02 -4.26 -4.08
N LYS A 83 -6.76 -3.14 -3.37
CA LYS A 83 -7.06 -3.02 -1.93
C LYS A 83 -8.56 -3.14 -1.63
N ARG A 84 -9.45 -2.58 -2.48
CA ARG A 84 -10.91 -2.77 -2.34
C ARG A 84 -11.32 -4.23 -2.56
N GLY A 85 -10.74 -4.90 -3.55
CA GLY A 85 -10.97 -6.32 -3.84
C GLY A 85 -10.57 -7.20 -2.66
N LEU A 86 -9.37 -6.98 -2.10
CA LEU A 86 -8.90 -7.69 -0.91
C LEU A 86 -9.83 -7.48 0.30
N ARG A 87 -10.26 -6.25 0.56
CA ARG A 87 -11.20 -5.95 1.66
C ARG A 87 -12.58 -6.58 1.45
N LYS A 88 -13.05 -6.68 0.19
CA LYS A 88 -14.30 -7.38 -0.14
C LYS A 88 -14.14 -8.89 0.08
N ALA A 89 -13.05 -9.49 -0.40
CA ALA A 89 -12.76 -10.90 -0.19
C ALA A 89 -12.69 -11.27 1.30
N VAL A 90 -11.99 -10.47 2.13
CA VAL A 90 -11.94 -10.66 3.59
C VAL A 90 -13.32 -10.56 4.24
N ARG A 91 -14.17 -9.63 3.77
CA ARG A 91 -15.54 -9.49 4.27
C ARG A 91 -16.41 -10.70 3.89
N ASP A 92 -16.31 -11.14 2.64
CA ASP A 92 -17.09 -12.26 2.11
C ASP A 92 -16.69 -13.57 2.81
N THR A 93 -15.38 -13.80 3.04
CA THR A 93 -14.91 -14.96 3.82
C THR A 93 -15.40 -14.97 5.27
N LEU A 94 -15.49 -13.79 5.92
CA LEU A 94 -16.07 -13.68 7.27
C LEU A 94 -17.58 -13.95 7.29
N ARG A 95 -18.29 -13.58 6.21
CA ARG A 95 -19.72 -13.84 6.05
C ARG A 95 -19.99 -15.34 5.82
N ASP A 96 -19.20 -16.00 4.98
CA ASP A 96 -19.35 -17.42 4.68
C ASP A 96 -18.98 -18.31 5.89
N GLY A 97 -18.01 -17.87 6.70
CA GLY A 97 -17.69 -18.52 7.98
C GLY A 97 -18.84 -18.47 9.00
N ALA A 98 -19.62 -17.38 9.02
CA ALA A 98 -20.81 -17.27 9.87
C ALA A 98 -21.96 -18.20 9.43
N ILE A 99 -22.12 -18.42 8.11
CA ILE A 99 -23.11 -19.35 7.55
C ILE A 99 -22.72 -20.80 7.86
N ASN A 100 -21.43 -21.16 7.72
CA ASN A 100 -20.93 -22.50 8.05
C ASN A 100 -20.96 -22.81 9.56
N ALA A 101 -20.74 -21.82 10.44
CA ALA A 101 -20.94 -22.01 11.89
C ALA A 101 -22.41 -22.29 12.26
N GLY A 102 -23.37 -21.79 11.47
CA GLY A 102 -24.79 -22.15 11.57
C GLY A 102 -25.11 -23.55 11.06
N ALA A 103 -24.42 -24.02 10.01
CA ALA A 103 -24.58 -25.37 9.47
C ALA A 103 -23.96 -26.46 10.39
N ALA A 104 -22.80 -26.19 11.00
CA ALA A 104 -22.15 -27.10 11.95
C ALA A 104 -22.99 -27.35 13.22
N ARG A 105 -23.88 -26.41 13.60
CA ARG A 105 -24.86 -26.60 14.69
C ARG A 105 -26.01 -27.52 14.32
N ARG A 106 -26.37 -27.65 13.03
CA ARG A 106 -27.40 -28.58 12.54
C ARG A 106 -26.89 -30.01 12.29
N ALA A 107 -25.57 -30.22 12.26
CA ALA A 107 -24.98 -31.55 12.12
C ALA A 107 -24.78 -32.30 13.46
N ARG A 108 -25.26 -31.77 14.60
CA ARG A 108 -25.19 -32.44 15.92
C ARG A 108 -26.42 -33.27 16.29
N LEU A 109 -27.45 -33.31 15.43
CA LEU A 109 -28.63 -34.14 15.63
C LEU A 109 -28.88 -34.99 14.38
N GLY A 110 -28.25 -36.17 14.36
CA GLY A 110 -28.60 -37.23 13.42
C GLY A 110 -27.45 -37.74 12.55
N ARG A 111 -26.58 -38.59 13.12
CA ARG A 111 -26.16 -39.82 12.44
C ARG A 111 -25.57 -40.83 13.42
N CYS A 112 -26.38 -41.82 13.74
CA CYS A 112 -26.01 -43.04 14.42
C CYS A 112 -25.23 -43.97 13.47
N LYS A 113 -24.22 -44.63 14.06
CA LYS A 113 -23.52 -45.86 13.65
C LYS A 113 -22.84 -45.90 12.26
N GLY A 114 -21.51 -46.04 12.33
CA GLY A 114 -20.72 -46.75 11.33
C GLY A 114 -20.11 -45.87 10.25
N GLN A 115 -18.87 -45.45 10.45
CA GLN A 115 -17.73 -45.93 9.67
C GLN A 115 -16.50 -45.09 10.02
N VAL A 116 -15.65 -45.70 10.82
CA VAL A 116 -14.21 -45.43 10.82
C VAL A 116 -13.69 -45.67 9.39
N LYS A 117 -13.27 -44.60 8.70
CA LYS A 117 -12.17 -44.56 7.71
C LYS A 117 -12.21 -43.24 6.95
N ALA A 118 -11.22 -42.39 7.25
CA ALA A 118 -10.60 -41.35 6.41
C ALA A 118 -10.13 -40.13 7.24
N ALA A 119 -9.58 -40.38 8.43
CA ALA A 119 -8.76 -39.41 9.15
C ALA A 119 -7.29 -39.67 8.84
N ALA A 120 -6.86 -39.46 7.59
CA ALA A 120 -5.46 -39.49 7.17
C ALA A 120 -5.32 -39.04 5.71
N ALA A 121 -5.32 -37.72 5.42
CA ALA A 121 -4.88 -37.23 4.10
C ALA A 121 -4.51 -35.74 3.99
N LEU A 122 -4.69 -34.88 5.02
CA LEU A 122 -4.49 -33.44 4.87
C LEU A 122 -3.66 -32.80 6.00
N ALA A 123 -2.58 -33.47 6.42
CA ALA A 123 -1.62 -32.94 7.41
C ALA A 123 -0.15 -32.95 6.93
N ALA A 124 0.08 -32.93 5.60
CA ALA A 124 1.44 -32.97 5.01
C ALA A 124 1.71 -31.81 4.04
N LYS A 125 1.31 -30.58 4.38
CA LYS A 125 1.72 -29.36 3.65
C LYS A 125 2.13 -28.22 4.57
N ALA A 126 2.65 -28.58 5.74
CA ALA A 126 3.39 -27.68 6.63
C ALA A 126 4.86 -28.07 6.57
N ARG A 127 5.55 -27.66 5.50
CA ARG A 127 7.02 -27.56 5.34
C ARG A 127 7.37 -27.36 3.86
N CYS A 128 7.42 -26.11 3.41
CA CYS A 128 8.35 -25.55 2.40
C CYS A 128 7.74 -24.30 1.73
N GLY A 129 8.53 -23.24 1.59
CA GLY A 129 8.20 -22.05 0.82
C GLY A 129 8.09 -20.77 1.64
N GLY A 130 9.21 -20.34 2.24
CA GLY A 130 9.33 -18.99 2.77
C GLY A 130 9.14 -17.97 1.65
N ALA A 131 8.17 -17.07 1.80
CA ALA A 131 8.05 -15.90 0.95
C ALA A 131 9.12 -14.91 1.41
N ALA A 132 10.12 -14.67 0.56
CA ALA A 132 11.12 -13.64 0.75
C ALA A 132 10.43 -12.29 0.95
N ASP A 133 10.76 -11.62 2.05
CA ASP A 133 10.39 -10.23 2.29
C ASP A 133 10.92 -9.38 1.14
N ALA A 134 10.00 -8.73 0.40
CA ALA A 134 10.30 -7.91 -0.77
C ALA A 134 11.03 -6.58 -0.45
N TYR A 135 11.75 -6.50 0.69
CA TYR A 135 12.43 -5.29 1.15
C TYR A 135 13.80 -5.54 1.78
N THR A 136 14.46 -6.67 1.50
CA THR A 136 15.92 -6.74 1.67
C THR A 136 16.57 -5.88 0.60
N ARG A 137 16.89 -4.64 0.98
CA ARG A 137 17.74 -3.71 0.25
C ARG A 137 19.08 -4.40 0.02
N ASP A 138 19.42 -4.74 -1.22
CA ASP A 138 20.73 -5.28 -1.56
C ASP A 138 21.79 -4.29 -1.09
N ALA A 139 22.79 -4.76 -0.35
CA ALA A 139 23.88 -3.95 0.20
C ALA A 139 24.78 -3.29 -0.87
N ARG A 140 24.43 -3.42 -2.15
CA ARG A 140 25.12 -2.82 -3.30
C ARG A 140 24.52 -1.48 -3.73
N ASP A 141 23.34 -1.11 -3.21
CA ASP A 141 22.64 0.15 -3.52
C ASP A 141 22.70 1.15 -2.34
N ASP A 142 23.72 1.05 -1.48
CA ASP A 142 23.99 2.05 -0.44
C ASP A 142 24.91 3.15 -1.00
N PRO A 143 24.40 4.37 -1.28
CA PRO A 143 25.22 5.46 -1.83
C PRO A 143 26.24 6.03 -0.83
N ALA A 144 26.35 5.46 0.37
CA ALA A 144 27.30 5.85 1.41
C ALA A 144 28.53 4.93 1.53
N ALA A 145 28.70 3.93 0.65
CA ALA A 145 29.84 3.00 0.72
C ALA A 145 31.15 3.52 0.10
N ASP A 146 31.16 4.73 -0.48
CA ASP A 146 32.30 5.30 -1.22
C ASP A 146 32.78 6.67 -0.66
N LEU A 147 32.60 6.87 0.65
CA LEU A 147 33.21 7.95 1.45
C LEU A 147 33.88 7.36 2.70
#